data_AF-A0AAX1CL73-F1
#
_entry.id   AF-A0AAX1CL73-F1
#
_cell.length_a   1.000
_cell.length_b   1.000
_cell.length_c   1.000
_cell.angle_alpha   90.00
_cell.angle_beta   90.00
_cell.angle_gamma   90.00
#
_symmetry.space_group_name_H-M   'P 1'
#
loop_
_entity.id
_entity.type
_entity.pdbx_description
1 polymer ?
#
loop_
_entity_poly.entity_id
_entity_poly.type
_entity_poly.pdbx_seq_one_letter_code
_entity_poly.pdbx_strand_id
1 'polypeptide(L)' 'MAARGSEAAKLAAFDPGKLSPEARQSWERLGHGFKAWHDFDQRHPVLRRLALLPFIGALYRKARRRHVMRASGKLVF' A
#
# COMPACT_ATOMS: atom_id res chain seq x y z
N MET A 1 -21.41 -8.25 8.58
CA MET A 1 -20.62 -9.48 8.27
C MET A 1 -20.72 -9.89 6.80
N ALA A 2 -21.92 -9.95 6.19
CA ALA A 2 -22.10 -10.37 4.79
C ALA A 2 -21.38 -9.49 3.72
N ALA A 3 -21.30 -8.17 3.91
CA ALA A 3 -20.63 -7.28 2.96
C ALA A 3 -19.10 -7.49 2.85
N ARG A 4 -18.43 -7.90 3.94
CA ARG A 4 -16.99 -8.21 3.94
C ARG A 4 -16.66 -9.51 3.22
N GLY A 5 -17.56 -10.49 3.27
CA GLY A 5 -17.40 -11.76 2.55
C GLY A 5 -17.51 -11.59 1.04
N SER A 6 -18.40 -10.71 0.56
CA SER A 6 -18.54 -10.45 -0.87
C SER A 6 -17.37 -9.65 -1.46
N GLU A 7 -16.78 -8.73 -0.71
CA GLU A 7 -15.55 -8.03 -1.13
C GLU A 7 -14.33 -8.95 -1.19
N ALA A 8 -14.13 -9.80 -0.18
CA ALA A 8 -13.03 -10.77 -0.18
C ALA A 8 -13.17 -11.78 -1.34
N ALA A 9 -14.40 -12.22 -1.63
CA ALA A 9 -14.68 -13.10 -2.77
C ALA A 9 -14.43 -12.41 -4.12
N LYS A 10 -14.79 -11.12 -4.25
CA LYS A 10 -14.50 -10.32 -5.47
C LYS A 10 -13.00 -10.14 -5.68
N LEU A 11 -12.24 -9.93 -4.61
CA LEU A 11 -10.77 -9.87 -4.65
C LEU A 11 -10.15 -11.23 -5.03
N ALA A 12 -10.66 -12.32 -4.47
CA ALA A 12 -10.18 -13.67 -4.80
C ALA A 12 -10.50 -14.07 -6.25
N ALA A 13 -11.61 -13.59 -6.81
CA ALA A 13 -12.00 -13.80 -8.20
C ALA A 13 -11.37 -12.80 -9.18
N PHE A 14 -10.62 -11.80 -8.70
CA PHE A 14 -9.98 -10.81 -9.55
C PHE A 14 -8.74 -11.40 -10.22
N ASP A 15 -8.79 -11.52 -11.55
CA ASP A 15 -7.67 -11.97 -12.36
C ASP A 15 -6.96 -10.79 -13.04
N PRO A 16 -5.76 -10.37 -12.57
CA PRO A 16 -5.01 -9.28 -13.17
C PRO A 16 -4.50 -9.60 -14.58
N GLY A 17 -4.55 -10.85 -15.02
CA GLY A 17 -4.23 -11.28 -16.39
C GLY A 17 -5.23 -10.81 -17.44
N LYS A 18 -6.45 -10.43 -17.04
CA LYS A 18 -7.51 -9.92 -17.92
C LYS A 18 -7.48 -8.40 -18.11
N LEU A 19 -6.54 -7.71 -17.47
CA LEU A 19 -6.37 -6.26 -17.59
C LEU A 19 -5.69 -5.89 -18.91
N SER A 20 -6.00 -4.70 -19.44
CA SER A 20 -5.18 -4.12 -20.52
C SER A 20 -3.73 -3.92 -20.03
N PRO A 21 -2.74 -3.85 -20.95
CA PRO A 21 -1.34 -3.66 -20.56
C PRO A 21 -1.11 -2.45 -19.64
N GLU A 22 -1.80 -1.34 -19.88
CA GLU A 22 -1.72 -0.11 -19.09
C GLU A 22 -2.34 -0.30 -17.71
N ALA A 23 -3.51 -0.97 -17.65
CA ALA A 23 -4.19 -1.29 -16.41
C ALA A 23 -3.39 -2.28 -15.56
N ARG A 24 -2.68 -3.22 -16.19
CA ARG A 24 -1.78 -4.17 -15.53
C ARG A 24 -0.56 -3.48 -14.92
N GLN A 25 0.08 -2.57 -15.66
CA GLN A 25 1.19 -1.77 -15.09
C GLN A 25 0.73 -0.88 -13.93
N SER A 26 -0.49 -0.35 -14.00
CA SER A 26 -1.08 0.39 -12.88
C SER A 26 -1.33 -0.52 -11.67
N TRP A 27 -1.88 -1.71 -11.90
CA TRP A 27 -2.12 -2.74 -10.90
C TRP A 27 -0.82 -3.19 -10.21
N GLU A 28 0.22 -3.48 -10.98
CA GLU A 28 1.54 -3.87 -10.46
C GLU A 28 2.16 -2.75 -9.61
N ARG A 29 2.10 -1.49 -10.07
CA ARG A 29 2.56 -0.32 -9.28
C ARG A 29 1.79 -0.16 -7.97
N LEU A 30 0.48 -0.38 -7.98
CA LEU A 30 -0.35 -0.38 -6.76
C LEU A 30 0.06 -1.52 -5.83
N GLY A 31 0.30 -2.72 -6.36
CA GLY A 31 0.79 -3.88 -5.61
C GLY A 31 2.15 -3.61 -4.95
N HIS A 32 3.10 -3.03 -5.68
CA HIS A 32 4.40 -2.64 -5.12
C HIS A 32 4.29 -1.58 -4.03
N GLY A 33 3.44 -0.57 -4.23
CA GLY A 33 3.15 0.43 -3.20
C GLY A 33 2.54 -0.18 -1.94
N PHE A 34 1.59 -1.09 -2.09
CA PHE A 34 0.95 -1.79 -0.98
C PHE A 34 1.93 -2.68 -0.21
N LYS A 35 2.75 -3.46 -0.91
CA LYS A 35 3.80 -4.28 -0.30
C LYS A 35 4.80 -3.42 0.48
N ALA A 36 5.30 -2.34 -0.12
CA ALA A 36 6.22 -1.43 0.54
C ALA A 36 5.62 -0.74 1.78
N TRP A 37 4.32 -0.43 1.74
CA TRP A 37 3.62 0.11 2.90
C TRP A 37 3.61 -0.88 4.06
N HIS A 38 3.26 -2.13 3.78
CA HIS A 38 3.20 -3.20 4.76
C HIS A 38 4.60 -3.53 5.32
N ASP A 39 5.60 -3.67 4.46
CA ASP A 39 6.98 -3.96 4.84
C ASP A 39 7.57 -2.84 5.72
N PHE A 40 7.25 -1.57 5.42
CA PHE A 40 7.66 -0.43 6.25
C PHE A 40 7.04 -0.47 7.64
N ASP A 41 5.73 -0.75 7.72
CA ASP A 41 4.99 -0.87 8.98
C ASP A 41 5.49 -2.07 9.82
N GLN A 42 5.92 -3.17 9.18
CA GLN A 42 6.51 -4.33 9.86
C GLN A 42 7.92 -4.05 10.40
N ARG A 43 8.75 -3.31 9.65
CA ARG A 43 10.11 -2.95 10.08
C ARG A 43 10.14 -1.95 11.23
N HIS A 44 9.06 -1.19 11.42
CA HIS A 44 8.98 -0.13 12.41
C HIS A 44 7.77 -0.26 13.34
N PRO A 45 7.63 -1.36 14.10
CA PRO A 45 6.43 -1.63 14.90
C PRO A 45 6.21 -0.60 16.00
N VAL A 46 7.29 -0.08 16.61
CA VAL A 46 7.22 0.98 17.61
C VAL A 46 6.78 2.30 16.99
N LEU A 47 7.39 2.72 15.88
CA LEU A 47 7.01 3.96 15.19
C LEU A 47 5.58 3.90 14.64
N ARG A 48 5.12 2.71 14.22
CA ARG A 48 3.73 2.47 13.83
C ARG A 48 2.77 2.74 14.98
N ARG A 49 3.09 2.34 16.21
CA ARG A 49 2.28 2.68 17.40
C ARG A 49 2.31 4.18 17.70
N LEU A 50 3.48 4.80 17.55
CA LEU A 50 3.65 6.26 17.73
C LEU A 50 3.05 7.07 16.57
N ALA A 51 2.56 6.42 15.51
CA ALA A 51 1.91 7.08 14.38
C ALA A 51 0.64 7.85 14.77
N LEU A 52 0.07 7.58 15.95
CA LEU A 52 -1.08 8.31 16.49
C LEU A 52 -0.71 9.64 17.15
N LEU A 53 0.58 9.84 17.50
CA LEU A 53 1.04 11.07 18.12
C LEU A 53 1.14 12.21 17.07
N PRO A 54 0.82 13.45 17.44
CA PRO A 54 0.75 14.57 16.49
C PRO A 54 2.08 14.85 15.80
N PHE A 55 3.18 14.95 16.56
CA PHE A 55 4.50 15.32 16.01
C PHE A 55 5.25 14.11 15.42
N ILE A 56 5.50 13.10 16.24
CA ILE A 56 6.24 11.89 15.84
C ILE A 56 5.45 11.12 14.76
N GLY A 57 4.13 11.05 14.89
CA GLY A 57 3.30 10.37 13.91
C GLY A 57 3.21 11.11 12.57
N ALA A 58 3.26 12.44 12.54
CA ALA A 58 3.35 13.18 11.28
C ALA A 58 4.64 12.87 10.52
N LEU A 59 5.78 12.84 11.23
CA LEU A 59 7.08 12.48 10.65
C LEU A 59 7.08 11.04 10.11
N TYR A 60 6.56 10.09 10.89
CA TYR A 60 6.42 8.69 10.47
C TYR A 60 5.55 8.55 9.22
N ARG A 61 4.35 9.16 9.21
CA ARG A 61 3.42 9.12 8.07
C ARG A 61 4.06 9.72 6.81
N LYS A 62 4.85 10.79 6.95
CA LYS A 62 5.58 11.42 5.84
C LYS A 62 6.70 10.52 5.32
N ALA A 63 7.49 9.90 6.20
CA ALA A 63 8.53 8.95 5.83
C ALA A 63 7.95 7.73 5.09
N ARG A 64 6.89 7.13 5.65
CA ARG A 64 6.17 6.00 5.03
C ARG A 64 5.62 6.37 3.66
N ARG A 65 4.95 7.53 3.53
CA ARG A 65 4.42 8.00 2.24
C ARG A 65 5.53 8.12 1.19
N ARG A 66 6.68 8.71 1.54
CA ARG A 66 7.82 8.81 0.61
C ARG A 66 8.36 7.44 0.20
N HIS A 67 8.47 6.50 1.14
CA HIS A 67 8.92 5.13 0.86
C HIS A 67 7.98 4.42 -0.14
N VAL A 68 6.67 4.47 0.13
CA VAL A 68 5.63 3.87 -0.73
C VAL A 68 5.61 4.49 -2.12
N MET A 69 5.73 5.81 -2.22
CA MET A 69 5.75 6.51 -3.51
C MET A 69 6.99 6.15 -4.34
N ARG A 70 8.15 5.93 -3.71
CA ARG A 70 9.35 5.43 -4.39
C ARG A 70 9.14 4.00 -4.90
N ALA A 71 8.64 3.11 -4.05
CA ALA A 71 8.41 1.71 -4.42
C ALA A 71 7.34 1.53 -5.51
N SER A 72 6.33 2.40 -5.52
CA SER A 72 5.29 2.40 -6.57
C SER A 72 5.71 3.08 -7.88
N GLY A 73 6.96 3.56 -7.97
CA GLY A 73 7.47 4.26 -9.16
C GLY A 73 6.81 5.61 -9.42
N LYS A 74 6.07 6.17 -8.47
CA LYS A 74 5.43 7.49 -8.58
C LYS A 74 6.38 8.65 -8.25
N LEU A 75 7.47 8.36 -7.54
CA LEU A 75 8.53 9.32 -7.23
C LEU A 75 9.68 9.05 -8.21
N VAL A 76 9.59 9.67 -9.38
CA VAL A 76 10.71 9.83 -10.33
C VAL A 76 11.46 11.08 -9.86
N PHE A 77 12.75 10.93 -9.54
CA PHE A 77 13.62 12.07 -9.26
C PHE A 77 13.93 12.81 -10.55
#